data_AF-F2ALS0-F1
#
_entry.id   AF-F2ALS0-F1
#
_cell.length_a   1.000
_cell.length_b   1.000
_cell.length_c   1.000
_cell.angle_alpha   90.00
_cell.angle_beta   90.00
_cell.angle_gamma   90.00
#
_symmetry.space_group_name_H-M   'P 1'
#
loop_
_entity.id
_entity.type
_entity.pdbx_description
1 polymer ?
#
loop_
_entity_poly.entity_id
_entity_poly.type
_entity_poly.pdbx_seq_one_letter_code
_entity_poly.pdbx_strand_id
1 'polypeptide(L)'
;MWDTPQSASRSSTTRTPCPSNWAIRCRTLKQFGLGRRRSIVIVMAMIVLLTVSGGDNAIAQDQLIPLGGAKDLLAPSEAPSVIGGRYVHDDSIGFLSLSPSHWWDNDMFRLYPTEILRVQAKETIGIDPDDIRDVQATFGLSFETGQPLFSAVVQLAGKVDGKVLKEALDLDPRPIKAGEHTAVRVNGSVPMVLSRLESNAKFGDGEEGEIWYIGSPDWLIETAAAQAKVDESERGPLPIRLASLPKRDGISAVVEMKTIRPIVSGFAMNAATQLPHRLQPLGQIPGLTDAVLLHVDLKGEAVSLDLTLVGIDESAAEQIEGILKDSLIEAQTLAMTSIQQNLEQSDMSPAMREAVQSYAARISAMVLQSVQPLRIERDVTIQTESELSVASTGVLVGLLLPAVQAGRQAARRMQSSNNVKQIMLAIHNHHAAYNQLPLSAIGDDEGNPLLSWRVKLLPFLDEMELYQQFHLDEPWDSEHNLQVAQQIPAVYESIGLQVQPGHTIYQAVVGEDIGMRPMQETRFRDFLDGLSNSILVLEADADEAVFWTQPKDITIDLNNPLNGLGHARTGGFHVGMGDGAVKFITENIDPQLFRKLLTRAGKEPVDIP
;
A
#
# COMPACT_ATOMS: atom_id res chain seq x y z
N MET A 1 -49.55 46.61 39.69
CA MET A 1 -48.90 47.88 40.04
C MET A 1 -47.73 48.00 39.09
N TRP A 2 -47.91 48.63 37.91
CA TRP A 2 -47.69 50.07 37.68
C TRP A 2 -46.19 50.38 37.97
N ASP A 3 -45.31 50.70 37.01
CA ASP A 3 -45.43 51.74 35.98
C ASP A 3 -44.51 51.56 34.76
N THR A 4 -44.95 52.15 33.65
CA THR A 4 -44.17 52.69 32.51
C THR A 4 -44.39 54.23 32.51
N PRO A 5 -43.85 55.13 31.62
CA PRO A 5 -43.07 54.97 30.37
C PRO A 5 -42.00 56.08 30.09
N GLN A 6 -41.49 56.11 28.84
CA GLN A 6 -40.89 57.22 28.03
C GLN A 6 -39.36 57.46 28.15
N SER A 7 -38.58 57.73 27.09
CA SER A 7 -38.81 58.08 25.68
C SER A 7 -37.56 57.85 24.80
N ALA A 8 -37.77 57.79 23.48
CA ALA A 8 -36.87 57.51 22.37
C ALA A 8 -35.65 58.44 22.14
N SER A 9 -34.59 57.91 21.51
CA SER A 9 -33.98 58.51 20.31
C SER A 9 -33.07 57.53 19.54
N ARG A 10 -33.23 57.50 18.21
CA ARG A 10 -32.44 56.76 17.21
C ARG A 10 -31.02 57.32 17.05
N SER A 11 -30.02 56.46 16.81
CA SER A 11 -29.17 56.47 15.58
C SER A 11 -27.97 55.51 15.67
N SER A 12 -28.01 54.51 14.79
CA SER A 12 -26.94 53.79 14.07
C SER A 12 -25.46 53.78 14.52
N THR A 13 -24.95 52.54 14.54
CA THR A 13 -23.61 52.06 14.13
C THR A 13 -22.38 52.48 14.94
N THR A 14 -21.83 51.55 15.74
CA THR A 14 -20.42 51.08 15.69
C THR A 14 -20.13 50.01 16.77
N ARG A 15 -19.52 48.89 16.35
CA ARG A 15 -18.46 48.08 17.02
C ARG A 15 -18.40 48.12 18.57
N THR A 16 -18.67 47.05 19.32
CA THR A 16 -17.77 45.93 19.78
C THR A 16 -18.39 45.33 21.07
N PRO A 17 -17.93 44.20 21.68
CA PRO A 17 -17.22 43.03 21.17
C PRO A 17 -17.96 41.70 21.50
N CYS A 18 -17.55 40.62 20.82
CA CYS A 18 -18.04 39.26 21.03
C CYS A 18 -17.49 38.67 22.36
N PRO A 19 -18.30 37.96 23.18
CA PRO A 19 -17.83 37.30 24.40
C PRO A 19 -17.05 36.00 24.09
N SER A 20 -15.73 36.08 24.28
CA SER A 20 -14.76 35.11 24.82
C SER A 20 -15.00 33.57 24.86
N ASN A 21 -15.80 32.95 23.98
CA ASN A 21 -15.90 31.47 23.92
C ASN A 21 -15.51 30.87 22.55
N TRP A 22 -14.87 31.65 21.67
CA TRP A 22 -14.40 31.21 20.34
C TRP A 22 -12.87 31.15 20.18
N ALA A 23 -12.11 31.24 21.27
CA ALA A 23 -10.64 31.13 21.24
C ALA A 23 -10.10 29.69 21.44
N ILE A 24 -10.99 28.72 21.68
CA ILE A 24 -10.59 27.31 21.97
C ILE A 24 -10.78 26.38 20.75
N ARG A 25 -11.47 26.81 19.67
CA ARG A 25 -11.65 25.98 18.46
C ARG A 25 -10.73 26.26 17.27
N CYS A 26 -9.87 27.28 17.33
CA CYS A 26 -8.87 27.55 16.28
C CYS A 26 -7.45 27.08 16.62
N ARG A 27 -7.23 26.44 17.77
CA ARG A 27 -5.90 25.91 18.16
C ARG A 27 -5.78 24.38 17.99
N THR A 28 -6.89 23.67 17.84
CA THR A 28 -6.93 22.21 17.65
C THR A 28 -6.76 21.77 16.19
N LEU A 29 -6.94 22.66 15.21
CA LEU A 29 -6.70 22.36 13.78
C LEU A 29 -5.27 22.61 13.31
N LYS A 30 -4.41 23.23 14.15
CA LYS A 30 -2.97 23.36 13.90
C LYS A 30 -2.13 22.25 14.54
N GLN A 31 -2.72 21.43 15.41
CA GLN A 31 -2.04 20.31 16.08
C GLN A 31 -2.04 19.00 15.28
N PHE A 32 -2.72 18.95 14.13
CA PHE A 32 -2.74 17.78 13.23
C PHE A 32 -1.70 17.84 12.10
N GLY A 33 -0.73 18.76 12.14
CA GLY A 33 0.49 18.65 11.33
C GLY A 33 0.31 18.50 9.81
N LEU A 34 -0.85 18.84 9.24
CA LEU A 34 -1.11 18.82 7.80
C LEU A 34 -0.56 20.10 7.17
N GLY A 35 0.77 20.20 7.14
CA GLY A 35 1.48 21.14 6.28
C GLY A 35 1.22 20.79 4.81
N ARG A 36 1.11 21.82 3.97
CA ARG A 36 0.99 21.80 2.50
C ARG A 36 1.90 20.75 1.82
N ARG A 37 1.50 19.47 1.77
CA ARG A 37 1.99 18.47 0.81
C ARG A 37 0.86 17.48 0.50
N ARG A 38 0.12 17.82 -0.56
CA ARG A 38 -0.54 16.94 -1.54
C ARG A 38 -0.85 15.52 -1.05
N SER A 39 -2.06 15.31 -0.53
CA SER A 39 -2.63 13.98 -0.23
C SER A 39 -3.96 13.76 -0.94
N ILE A 40 -4.07 14.23 -2.20
CA ILE A 40 -5.30 14.18 -2.98
C ILE A 40 -5.36 12.96 -3.93
N VAL A 41 -4.25 12.23 -4.05
CA VAL A 41 -4.28 10.87 -4.62
C VAL A 41 -5.06 9.92 -3.70
N ILE A 42 -5.25 10.23 -2.41
CA ILE A 42 -5.80 9.27 -1.45
C ILE A 42 -7.30 9.04 -1.62
N VAL A 43 -8.16 9.93 -2.11
CA VAL A 43 -9.62 9.65 -2.14
C VAL A 43 -10.06 8.91 -3.42
N MET A 44 -9.51 9.28 -4.59
CA MET A 44 -9.74 8.51 -5.83
C MET A 44 -8.96 7.19 -5.84
N ALA A 45 -7.74 7.21 -5.31
CA ALA A 45 -6.99 5.99 -5.14
C ALA A 45 -7.47 5.19 -3.93
N MET A 46 -8.22 5.72 -2.95
CA MET A 46 -8.85 4.87 -1.91
C MET A 46 -9.97 4.02 -2.48
N ILE A 47 -10.73 4.45 -3.48
CA ILE A 47 -11.75 3.58 -4.08
C ILE A 47 -11.11 2.47 -4.94
N VAL A 48 -9.88 2.68 -5.44
CA VAL A 48 -9.11 1.68 -6.22
C VAL A 48 -8.02 0.95 -5.40
N LEU A 49 -7.60 1.46 -4.24
CA LEU A 49 -6.61 0.87 -3.31
C LEU A 49 -7.22 0.39 -1.98
N LEU A 50 -8.45 0.73 -1.60
CA LEU A 50 -9.09 0.17 -0.38
C LEU A 50 -9.70 -1.22 -0.59
N THR A 51 -9.54 -1.83 -1.75
CA THR A 51 -9.58 -3.30 -1.88
C THR A 51 -8.38 -3.98 -1.19
N VAL A 52 -7.49 -3.21 -0.55
CA VAL A 52 -6.40 -3.71 0.29
C VAL A 52 -6.37 -2.96 1.64
N SER A 53 -7.28 -3.27 2.57
CA SER A 53 -6.92 -3.51 3.99
C SER A 53 -8.12 -3.78 4.90
N GLY A 54 -8.20 -5.03 5.36
CA GLY A 54 -8.64 -5.54 6.66
C GLY A 54 -9.43 -4.65 7.61
N GLY A 55 -10.66 -5.07 7.86
CA GLY A 55 -11.45 -4.71 9.03
C GLY A 55 -11.18 -5.62 10.23
N ASP A 56 -11.66 -5.18 11.38
CA ASP A 56 -12.16 -6.01 12.49
C ASP A 56 -13.20 -5.17 13.26
N ASN A 57 -14.37 -5.74 13.50
CA ASN A 57 -15.38 -5.24 14.45
C ASN A 57 -15.93 -6.43 15.22
N ALA A 58 -16.44 -6.26 16.44
CA ALA A 58 -16.87 -7.37 17.31
C ALA A 58 -18.39 -7.36 17.60
N ILE A 59 -19.01 -8.54 17.40
CA ILE A 59 -19.95 -9.30 18.27
C ILE A 59 -21.43 -8.84 18.47
N ALA A 60 -22.34 -9.67 17.92
CA ALA A 60 -23.56 -10.37 18.45
C ALA A 60 -24.70 -9.59 19.17
N GLN A 61 -25.99 -10.00 19.22
CA GLN A 61 -26.91 -11.00 18.62
C GLN A 61 -28.33 -10.63 19.13
N ASP A 62 -29.43 -10.92 18.40
CA ASP A 62 -30.40 -11.99 18.75
C ASP A 62 -31.65 -12.11 17.82
N GLN A 63 -32.07 -13.38 17.58
CA GLN A 63 -33.40 -13.94 17.22
C GLN A 63 -33.93 -14.13 15.75
N LEU A 64 -33.52 -15.28 15.17
CA LEU A 64 -34.23 -16.33 14.36
C LEU A 64 -35.69 -16.17 13.86
N ILE A 65 -35.90 -16.35 12.53
CA ILE A 65 -37.12 -16.91 11.85
C ILE A 65 -36.70 -17.62 10.52
N PRO A 66 -37.35 -18.72 10.04
CA PRO A 66 -36.69 -19.81 9.31
C PRO A 66 -36.64 -19.73 7.77
N LEU A 67 -35.62 -20.42 7.22
CA LEU A 67 -35.36 -20.75 5.81
C LEU A 67 -36.58 -21.33 5.08
N GLY A 68 -36.94 -20.71 3.95
CA GLY A 68 -37.87 -21.28 2.98
C GLY A 68 -37.77 -20.59 1.61
N GLY A 69 -37.46 -21.37 0.57
CA GLY A 69 -37.84 -21.02 -0.81
C GLY A 69 -36.73 -20.97 -1.87
N ALA A 70 -35.91 -22.01 -2.02
CA ALA A 70 -34.98 -22.17 -3.14
C ALA A 70 -35.68 -22.50 -4.49
N LYS A 71 -36.74 -21.77 -4.91
CA LYS A 71 -37.47 -22.12 -6.14
C LYS A 71 -37.90 -21.00 -7.10
N ASP A 72 -37.68 -19.73 -6.80
CA ASP A 72 -38.14 -18.63 -7.67
C ASP A 72 -37.01 -17.81 -8.33
N LEU A 73 -35.89 -18.44 -8.70
CA LEU A 73 -34.76 -17.77 -9.39
C LEU A 73 -34.81 -17.82 -10.93
N LEU A 74 -35.92 -18.25 -11.55
CA LEU A 74 -36.05 -18.27 -13.02
C LEU A 74 -37.40 -17.71 -13.47
N ALA A 75 -37.58 -16.41 -13.32
CA ALA A 75 -38.43 -15.62 -14.21
C ALA A 75 -37.53 -14.94 -15.26
N PRO A 76 -37.91 -14.90 -16.55
CA PRO A 76 -37.09 -14.24 -17.57
C PRO A 76 -37.24 -12.72 -17.41
N SER A 77 -36.37 -12.10 -16.61
CA SER A 77 -36.07 -10.68 -16.84
C SER A 77 -35.19 -10.60 -18.10
N GLU A 78 -35.38 -9.52 -18.84
CA GLU A 78 -34.58 -9.09 -20.00
C GLU A 78 -33.11 -9.50 -19.87
N ALA A 79 -32.51 -9.98 -20.96
CA ALA A 79 -31.15 -10.53 -20.97
C ALA A 79 -30.21 -9.70 -20.07
N PRO A 80 -29.49 -10.33 -19.12
CA PRO A 80 -28.73 -9.58 -18.13
C PRO A 80 -27.71 -8.71 -18.83
N SER A 81 -27.65 -7.43 -18.47
CA SER A 81 -26.54 -6.57 -18.86
C SER A 81 -25.25 -7.26 -18.43
N VAL A 82 -24.30 -7.44 -19.34
CA VAL A 82 -23.00 -8.06 -19.04
C VAL A 82 -22.02 -6.99 -18.55
N ILE A 83 -20.95 -7.40 -17.85
CA ILE A 83 -19.95 -6.48 -17.27
C ILE A 83 -19.33 -5.56 -18.36
N GLY A 84 -19.26 -6.06 -19.60
CA GLY A 84 -18.90 -5.30 -20.78
C GLY A 84 -17.39 -5.10 -20.91
N GLY A 85 -16.77 -5.66 -21.95
CA GLY A 85 -15.32 -5.56 -22.19
C GLY A 85 -14.88 -4.26 -22.87
N ARG A 86 -15.78 -3.30 -23.13
CA ARG A 86 -15.56 -2.17 -24.04
C ARG A 86 -14.31 -1.36 -23.71
N TYR A 87 -14.05 -1.11 -22.43
CA TYR A 87 -12.92 -0.30 -21.94
C TYR A 87 -11.75 -1.13 -21.37
N VAL A 88 -11.72 -2.43 -21.65
CA VAL A 88 -10.70 -3.34 -21.14
C VAL A 88 -9.62 -3.56 -22.20
N HIS A 89 -8.37 -3.30 -21.87
CA HIS A 89 -7.27 -3.57 -22.80
C HIS A 89 -7.15 -5.07 -23.11
N ASP A 90 -6.80 -5.45 -24.34
CA ASP A 90 -6.74 -6.86 -24.77
C ASP A 90 -5.67 -7.67 -24.02
N ASP A 91 -4.53 -7.03 -23.68
CA ASP A 91 -3.46 -7.62 -22.87
C ASP A 91 -3.70 -7.53 -21.34
N SER A 92 -4.91 -7.15 -20.92
CA SER A 92 -5.25 -7.14 -19.49
C SER A 92 -5.26 -8.57 -18.95
N ILE A 93 -4.57 -8.77 -17.82
CA ILE A 93 -4.58 -10.05 -17.09
C ILE A 93 -5.59 -10.05 -15.95
N GLY A 94 -6.09 -8.88 -15.55
CA GLY A 94 -7.19 -8.83 -14.62
C GLY A 94 -7.98 -7.54 -14.66
N PHE A 95 -9.14 -7.63 -14.03
CA PHE A 95 -10.23 -6.69 -14.07
C PHE A 95 -10.85 -6.60 -12.68
N LEU A 96 -11.26 -5.40 -12.31
CA LEU A 96 -12.00 -5.09 -11.11
C LEU A 96 -13.12 -4.13 -11.49
N SER A 97 -14.36 -4.48 -11.17
CA SER A 97 -15.51 -3.59 -11.25
C SER A 97 -16.08 -3.38 -9.86
N LEU A 98 -16.46 -2.14 -9.60
CA LEU A 98 -17.13 -1.73 -8.38
C LEU A 98 -18.20 -0.70 -8.75
N SER A 99 -19.37 -0.81 -8.11
CA SER A 99 -20.52 0.08 -8.34
C SER A 99 -20.94 0.73 -7.02
N PRO A 100 -20.26 1.82 -6.59
CA PRO A 100 -20.35 2.35 -5.23
C PRO A 100 -21.66 3.07 -4.90
N SER A 101 -22.39 3.55 -5.90
CA SER A 101 -23.59 4.37 -5.73
C SER A 101 -24.65 3.73 -4.83
N HIS A 102 -24.65 2.40 -4.69
CA HIS A 102 -25.60 1.65 -3.88
C HIS A 102 -25.04 1.15 -2.55
N TRP A 103 -23.75 1.37 -2.27
CA TRP A 103 -23.12 0.90 -1.03
C TRP A 103 -23.59 1.70 0.17
N TRP A 104 -23.80 3.01 -0.02
CA TRP A 104 -24.18 3.92 1.05
C TRP A 104 -25.56 3.62 1.66
N ASP A 105 -26.41 2.90 0.92
CA ASP A 105 -27.72 2.46 1.38
C ASP A 105 -27.66 1.19 2.25
N ASN A 106 -26.52 0.52 2.32
CA ASN A 106 -26.33 -0.66 3.17
C ASN A 106 -26.17 -0.24 4.65
N ASP A 107 -26.87 -0.93 5.56
CA ASP A 107 -26.85 -0.68 7.00
C ASP A 107 -25.43 -0.70 7.61
N MET A 108 -24.47 -1.42 7.00
CA MET A 108 -23.06 -1.40 7.36
C MET A 108 -22.45 0.01 7.34
N PHE A 109 -22.88 0.85 6.40
CA PHE A 109 -22.35 2.21 6.24
C PHE A 109 -23.17 3.26 7.00
N ARG A 110 -24.23 2.88 7.70
CA ARG A 110 -25.12 3.81 8.41
C ARG A 110 -24.45 4.61 9.52
N LEU A 111 -23.40 4.06 10.13
CA LEU A 111 -22.60 4.76 11.15
C LEU A 111 -21.37 5.46 10.58
N TYR A 112 -21.10 5.30 9.28
CA TYR A 112 -20.03 6.05 8.63
C TYR A 112 -20.49 7.50 8.42
N PRO A 113 -19.59 8.48 8.61
CA PRO A 113 -19.92 9.89 8.41
C PRO A 113 -19.96 10.21 6.90
N THR A 114 -20.91 9.64 6.18
CA THR A 114 -21.03 9.73 4.72
C THR A 114 -21.23 11.18 4.27
N GLU A 115 -21.88 12.02 5.08
CA GLU A 115 -22.04 13.45 4.78
C GLU A 115 -20.70 14.20 4.81
N ILE A 116 -19.81 13.84 5.75
CA ILE A 116 -18.46 14.42 5.82
C ILE A 116 -17.64 13.93 4.63
N LEU A 117 -17.72 12.64 4.30
CA LEU A 117 -17.01 12.07 3.16
C LEU A 117 -17.44 12.71 1.84
N ARG A 118 -18.74 12.93 1.62
CA ARG A 118 -19.26 13.61 0.43
C ARG A 118 -18.73 15.04 0.29
N VAL A 119 -18.81 15.83 1.36
CA VAL A 119 -18.29 17.21 1.38
C VAL A 119 -16.79 17.23 1.13
N GLN A 120 -16.04 16.38 1.84
CA GLN A 120 -14.59 16.31 1.70
C GLN A 120 -14.17 15.86 0.30
N ALA A 121 -14.82 14.86 -0.28
CA ALA A 121 -14.55 14.41 -1.65
C ALA A 121 -14.84 15.52 -2.66
N LYS A 122 -15.98 16.20 -2.53
CA LYS A 122 -16.33 17.31 -3.42
C LYS A 122 -15.35 18.48 -3.32
N GLU A 123 -14.93 18.86 -2.12
CA GLU A 123 -13.96 19.95 -1.93
C GLU A 123 -12.53 19.56 -2.36
N THR A 124 -12.17 18.28 -2.23
CA THR A 124 -10.80 17.82 -2.45
C THR A 124 -10.55 17.36 -3.88
N ILE A 125 -11.46 16.58 -4.46
CA ILE A 125 -11.33 15.98 -5.80
C ILE A 125 -12.38 16.47 -6.80
N GLY A 126 -13.40 17.22 -6.35
CA GLY A 126 -14.44 17.74 -7.24
C GLY A 126 -15.49 16.71 -7.66
N ILE A 127 -15.53 15.55 -6.98
CA ILE A 127 -16.45 14.45 -7.27
C ILE A 127 -17.21 14.07 -6.01
N ASP A 128 -18.53 13.96 -6.13
CA ASP A 128 -19.38 13.39 -5.10
C ASP A 128 -19.33 11.85 -5.21
N PRO A 129 -19.04 11.11 -4.13
CA PRO A 129 -19.01 9.65 -4.17
C PRO A 129 -20.34 9.02 -4.63
N ASP A 130 -21.47 9.70 -4.42
CA ASP A 130 -22.78 9.24 -4.89
C ASP A 130 -22.90 9.32 -6.42
N ASP A 131 -22.16 10.22 -7.07
CA ASP A 131 -22.15 10.37 -8.52
C ASP A 131 -21.36 9.25 -9.23
N ILE A 132 -20.60 8.44 -8.48
CA ILE A 132 -19.79 7.35 -9.04
C ILE A 132 -20.68 6.13 -9.29
N ARG A 133 -21.04 5.89 -10.56
CA ARG A 133 -21.90 4.77 -10.96
C ARG A 133 -21.13 3.46 -11.03
N ASP A 134 -19.97 3.51 -11.69
CA ASP A 134 -19.17 2.33 -12.01
C ASP A 134 -17.70 2.74 -12.08
N VAL A 135 -16.82 1.94 -11.49
CA VAL A 135 -15.39 2.02 -11.74
C VAL A 135 -14.93 0.66 -12.22
N GLN A 136 -14.28 0.65 -13.37
CA GLN A 136 -13.69 -0.53 -13.98
C GLN A 136 -12.19 -0.32 -14.04
N ALA A 137 -11.44 -1.05 -13.23
CA ALA A 137 -9.99 -1.05 -13.27
C ALA A 137 -9.47 -2.31 -13.96
N THR A 138 -8.41 -2.16 -14.73
CA THR A 138 -7.69 -3.27 -15.36
C THR A 138 -6.21 -3.18 -15.03
N PHE A 139 -5.56 -4.33 -15.03
CA PHE A 139 -4.13 -4.43 -14.84
C PHE A 139 -3.51 -5.44 -15.81
N GLY A 140 -2.30 -5.11 -16.24
CA GLY A 140 -1.53 -5.81 -17.25
C GLY A 140 -0.05 -5.87 -16.87
N LEU A 141 0.70 -6.70 -17.57
CA LEU A 141 2.16 -6.75 -17.48
C LEU A 141 2.73 -6.38 -18.85
N SER A 142 3.54 -5.33 -18.92
CA SER A 142 4.34 -5.09 -20.12
C SER A 142 5.56 -6.01 -20.10
N PHE A 143 5.62 -6.98 -21.01
CA PHE A 143 6.78 -7.86 -21.14
C PHE A 143 7.99 -7.16 -21.76
N GLU A 144 7.79 -6.04 -22.47
CA GLU A 144 8.86 -5.27 -23.07
C GLU A 144 9.56 -4.35 -22.06
N THR A 145 8.80 -3.71 -21.16
CA THR A 145 9.34 -2.76 -20.18
C THR A 145 9.43 -3.30 -18.76
N GLY A 146 8.78 -4.44 -18.48
CA GLY A 146 8.68 -5.02 -17.13
C GLY A 146 7.84 -4.19 -16.15
N GLN A 147 7.18 -3.13 -16.62
CA GLN A 147 6.38 -2.26 -15.75
C GLN A 147 4.93 -2.76 -15.64
N PRO A 148 4.32 -2.66 -14.45
CA PRO A 148 2.89 -2.90 -14.29
C PRO A 148 2.12 -1.83 -15.05
N LEU A 149 1.20 -2.27 -15.92
CA LEU A 149 0.27 -1.39 -16.61
C LEU A 149 -1.06 -1.43 -15.89
N PHE A 150 -1.70 -0.28 -15.75
CA PHE A 150 -3.02 -0.18 -15.16
C PHE A 150 -3.84 0.88 -15.87
N SER A 151 -5.15 0.68 -15.84
CA SER A 151 -6.11 1.68 -16.24
C SER A 151 -7.35 1.57 -15.38
N ALA A 152 -8.07 2.67 -15.24
CA ALA A 152 -9.39 2.68 -14.67
C ALA A 152 -10.30 3.58 -15.51
N VAL A 153 -11.50 3.09 -15.74
CA VAL A 153 -12.60 3.83 -16.33
C VAL A 153 -13.64 4.10 -15.27
N VAL A 154 -13.94 5.37 -15.07
CA VAL A 154 -14.89 5.85 -14.07
C VAL A 154 -16.10 6.42 -14.81
N GLN A 155 -17.27 5.84 -14.55
CA GLN A 155 -18.55 6.32 -15.04
C GLN A 155 -19.21 7.16 -13.95
N LEU A 156 -19.54 8.40 -14.29
CA LEU A 156 -20.11 9.38 -13.38
C LEU A 156 -21.48 9.81 -13.87
N ALA A 157 -22.46 9.91 -12.97
CA ALA A 157 -23.77 10.52 -13.26
C ALA A 157 -23.67 12.06 -13.33
N GLY A 158 -22.73 12.65 -12.59
CA GLY A 158 -22.50 14.09 -12.52
C GLY A 158 -21.36 14.60 -13.42
N LYS A 159 -21.32 15.91 -13.63
CA LYS A 159 -20.19 16.59 -14.29
C LYS A 159 -19.10 16.89 -13.27
N VAL A 160 -17.84 16.65 -13.65
CA VAL A 160 -16.70 16.94 -12.78
C VAL A 160 -16.27 18.40 -12.86
N ASP A 161 -15.98 19.02 -11.72
CA ASP A 161 -15.33 20.34 -11.70
C ASP A 161 -13.85 20.18 -12.11
N GLY A 162 -13.58 20.44 -13.39
CA GLY A 162 -12.24 20.31 -13.95
C GLY A 162 -11.19 21.23 -13.32
N LYS A 163 -11.58 22.31 -12.63
CA LYS A 163 -10.63 23.18 -11.91
C LYS A 163 -10.18 22.50 -10.61
N VAL A 164 -11.13 22.02 -9.82
CA VAL A 164 -10.84 21.29 -8.58
C VAL A 164 -10.05 20.03 -8.90
N LEU A 165 -10.47 19.26 -9.90
CA LEU A 165 -9.78 18.04 -10.34
C LEU A 165 -8.33 18.32 -10.82
N LYS A 166 -8.11 19.45 -11.49
CA LYS A 166 -6.77 19.85 -11.95
C LYS A 166 -5.83 20.17 -10.78
N GLU A 167 -6.32 20.91 -9.79
CA GLU A 167 -5.56 21.26 -8.60
C GLU A 167 -5.31 20.02 -7.72
N ALA A 168 -6.32 19.16 -7.63
CA ALA A 168 -6.33 17.89 -6.92
C ALA A 168 -5.24 16.93 -7.41
N LEU A 169 -5.19 16.69 -8.73
CA LEU A 169 -4.33 15.68 -9.34
C LEU A 169 -3.02 16.25 -9.92
N ASP A 170 -2.71 17.53 -9.67
CA ASP A 170 -1.53 18.21 -10.20
C ASP A 170 -1.35 17.99 -11.71
N LEU A 171 -2.41 18.22 -12.48
CA LEU A 171 -2.40 17.92 -13.92
C LEU A 171 -1.51 18.89 -14.70
N ASP A 172 -0.62 18.35 -15.54
CA ASP A 172 0.18 19.16 -16.48
C ASP A 172 -0.76 19.90 -17.43
N PRO A 173 -0.73 21.23 -17.53
CA PRO A 173 -1.66 21.97 -18.39
C PRO A 173 -1.50 21.67 -19.89
N ARG A 174 -0.44 20.96 -20.32
CA ARG A 174 -0.18 20.64 -21.71
C ARG A 174 -0.91 19.35 -22.10
N PRO A 175 -1.97 19.43 -22.93
CA PRO A 175 -2.66 18.24 -23.40
C PRO A 175 -1.73 17.41 -24.29
N ILE A 176 -1.87 16.09 -24.19
CA ILE A 176 -1.29 15.12 -25.12
C ILE A 176 -2.41 14.53 -25.96
N LYS A 177 -2.11 14.21 -27.22
CA LYS A 177 -3.03 13.46 -28.08
C LYS A 177 -2.80 11.97 -27.88
N ALA A 178 -3.88 11.24 -27.64
CA ALA A 178 -3.89 9.79 -27.52
C ALA A 178 -5.01 9.25 -28.43
N GLY A 179 -4.66 8.92 -29.68
CA GLY A 179 -5.65 8.61 -30.71
C GLY A 179 -6.57 9.80 -31.00
N GLU A 180 -7.89 9.59 -30.93
CA GLU A 180 -8.91 10.64 -31.07
C GLU A 180 -9.17 11.42 -29.78
N HIS A 181 -8.64 10.96 -28.64
CA HIS A 181 -8.87 11.60 -27.35
C HIS A 181 -7.75 12.57 -26.98
N THR A 182 -8.13 13.55 -26.16
CA THR A 182 -7.20 14.48 -25.53
C THR A 182 -7.01 14.08 -24.09
N ALA A 183 -5.77 13.77 -23.72
CA ALA A 183 -5.40 13.40 -22.37
C ALA A 183 -4.47 14.43 -21.75
N VAL A 184 -4.35 14.37 -20.43
CA VAL A 184 -3.55 15.29 -19.62
C VAL A 184 -2.67 14.46 -18.70
N ARG A 185 -1.39 14.79 -18.60
CA ARG A 185 -0.49 14.06 -17.71
C ARG A 185 -0.82 14.40 -16.26
N VAL A 186 -0.87 13.38 -15.42
CA VAL A 186 -0.94 13.52 -13.97
C VAL A 186 0.50 13.58 -13.47
N ASN A 187 0.92 14.68 -12.86
CA ASN A 187 2.28 14.77 -12.34
C ASN A 187 2.41 13.90 -11.08
N GLY A 188 3.34 12.95 -11.10
CA GLY A 188 3.56 12.02 -10.01
C GLY A 188 4.76 11.12 -10.27
N SER A 189 5.06 10.25 -9.30
CA SER A 189 6.18 9.31 -9.39
C SER A 189 5.98 8.22 -10.46
N VAL A 190 4.73 8.01 -10.90
CA VAL A 190 4.36 7.06 -11.95
C VAL A 190 3.75 7.84 -13.11
N PRO A 191 4.20 7.64 -14.37
CA PRO A 191 3.61 8.30 -15.53
C PRO A 191 2.15 7.87 -15.71
N MET A 192 1.23 8.82 -15.57
CA MET A 192 -0.20 8.58 -15.72
C MET A 192 -0.84 9.65 -16.59
N VAL A 193 -1.93 9.29 -17.25
CA VAL A 193 -2.74 10.20 -18.05
C VAL A 193 -4.18 10.14 -17.57
N LEU A 194 -4.84 11.29 -17.62
CA LEU A 194 -6.26 11.45 -17.39
C LEU A 194 -6.89 11.92 -18.70
N SER A 195 -7.95 11.27 -19.14
CA SER A 195 -8.68 11.60 -20.36
C SER A 195 -10.17 11.53 -20.10
N ARG A 196 -10.92 12.52 -20.57
CA ARG A 196 -12.39 12.42 -20.62
C ARG A 196 -12.75 11.75 -21.95
N LEU A 197 -13.23 10.52 -21.88
CA LEU A 197 -13.58 9.72 -23.06
C LEU A 197 -14.90 10.18 -23.65
N GLU A 198 -15.93 10.35 -22.81
CA GLU A 198 -17.27 10.78 -23.22
C GLU A 198 -17.79 11.83 -22.24
N SER A 199 -18.44 12.88 -22.76
CA SER A 199 -18.95 14.01 -21.95
C SER A 199 -20.46 14.03 -21.77
N ASN A 200 -21.19 13.25 -22.57
CA ASN A 200 -22.64 13.05 -22.49
C ASN A 200 -22.96 11.58 -22.78
N ALA A 201 -22.30 10.67 -22.06
CA ALA A 201 -22.55 9.25 -22.18
C ALA A 201 -23.98 8.94 -21.72
N LYS A 202 -24.71 8.14 -22.49
CA LYS A 202 -26.05 7.67 -22.12
C LYS A 202 -25.93 6.29 -21.51
N PHE A 203 -26.34 6.15 -20.26
CA PHE A 203 -26.33 4.88 -19.56
C PHE A 203 -27.63 4.09 -19.81
N GLY A 204 -27.65 2.81 -19.42
CA GLY A 204 -28.76 1.88 -19.73
C GLY A 204 -30.12 2.29 -19.16
N ASP A 205 -30.15 3.17 -18.17
CA ASP A 205 -31.34 3.77 -17.57
C ASP A 205 -31.78 5.09 -18.22
N GLY A 206 -31.05 5.55 -19.24
CA GLY A 206 -31.33 6.78 -19.98
C GLY A 206 -30.76 8.06 -19.35
N GLU A 207 -30.10 7.98 -18.19
CA GLU A 207 -29.41 9.12 -17.61
C GLU A 207 -28.13 9.47 -18.39
N GLU A 208 -27.80 10.76 -18.42
CA GLU A 208 -26.58 11.27 -19.06
C GLU A 208 -25.50 11.53 -18.02
N GLY A 209 -24.24 11.24 -18.37
CA GLY A 209 -23.10 11.59 -17.52
C GLY A 209 -21.76 11.57 -18.25
N GLU A 210 -20.67 11.46 -17.50
CA GLU A 210 -19.31 11.50 -18.04
C GLU A 210 -18.59 10.15 -17.86
N ILE A 211 -17.73 9.81 -18.82
CA ILE A 211 -16.82 8.66 -18.74
C ILE A 211 -15.38 9.18 -18.75
N TRP A 212 -14.67 8.87 -17.69
CA TRP A 212 -13.28 9.27 -17.47
C TRP A 212 -12.36 8.07 -17.50
N TYR A 213 -11.18 8.26 -18.08
CA TYR A 213 -10.10 7.28 -18.10
C TYR A 213 -8.91 7.82 -17.32
N ILE A 214 -8.33 6.98 -16.47
CA ILE A 214 -7.05 7.23 -15.82
C ILE A 214 -6.15 6.01 -15.97
N GLY A 215 -4.92 6.17 -16.43
CA GLY A 215 -4.05 5.01 -16.65
C GLY A 215 -2.71 5.34 -17.28
N SER A 216 -1.98 4.31 -17.68
CA SER A 216 -0.72 4.48 -18.40
C SER A 216 -0.94 5.13 -19.78
N PRO A 217 -0.05 6.05 -20.23
CA PRO A 217 -0.20 6.76 -21.50
C PRO A 217 -0.42 5.84 -22.71
N ASP A 218 0.37 4.78 -22.83
CA ASP A 218 0.36 3.89 -24.00
C ASP A 218 -0.92 3.05 -24.06
N TRP A 219 -1.45 2.67 -22.89
CA TRP A 219 -2.69 1.91 -22.76
C TRP A 219 -3.95 2.71 -23.09
N LEU A 220 -3.95 4.04 -22.93
CA LEU A 220 -5.11 4.87 -23.29
C LEU A 220 -5.39 4.81 -24.79
N ILE A 221 -4.34 4.87 -25.62
CA ILE A 221 -4.47 4.85 -27.09
C ILE A 221 -5.11 3.54 -27.53
N GLU A 222 -4.64 2.43 -26.97
CA GLU A 222 -5.11 1.09 -27.32
C GLU A 222 -6.50 0.83 -26.75
N THR A 223 -6.80 1.29 -25.53
CA THR A 223 -8.14 1.21 -24.94
C THR A 223 -9.15 2.03 -25.72
N ALA A 224 -8.76 3.20 -26.24
CA ALA A 224 -9.58 4.00 -27.14
C ALA A 224 -9.76 3.34 -28.52
N ALA A 225 -8.69 2.77 -29.10
CA ALA A 225 -8.76 2.04 -30.37
C ALA A 225 -9.64 0.77 -30.26
N ALA A 226 -9.64 0.11 -29.12
CA ALA A 226 -10.50 -1.03 -28.83
C ALA A 226 -11.99 -0.67 -28.82
N GLN A 227 -12.36 0.61 -28.64
CA GLN A 227 -13.73 1.10 -28.80
C GLN A 227 -14.15 1.22 -30.26
N ALA A 228 -13.19 1.44 -31.18
CA ALA A 228 -13.44 1.56 -32.61
C ALA A 228 -13.58 0.20 -33.31
N LYS A 229 -13.06 -0.87 -32.71
CA LYS A 229 -13.23 -2.25 -33.17
C LYS A 229 -14.52 -2.84 -32.58
N VAL A 230 -15.55 -3.01 -33.42
CA VAL A 230 -16.84 -3.60 -33.03
C VAL A 230 -16.82 -5.14 -33.08
N ASP A 231 -15.78 -5.75 -33.67
CA ASP A 231 -15.69 -7.19 -33.77
C ASP A 231 -15.10 -7.82 -32.49
N GLU A 232 -15.96 -8.38 -31.65
CA GLU A 232 -15.59 -9.08 -30.41
C GLU A 232 -14.65 -10.27 -30.65
N SER A 233 -14.60 -10.83 -31.87
CA SER A 233 -13.73 -11.95 -32.21
C SER A 233 -12.24 -11.60 -32.30
N GLU A 234 -11.90 -10.30 -32.37
CA GLU A 234 -10.51 -9.81 -32.38
C GLU A 234 -10.00 -9.42 -30.98
N ARG A 235 -10.82 -9.52 -29.94
CA ARG A 235 -10.50 -9.05 -28.58
C ARG A 235 -9.63 -10.06 -27.81
N GLY A 236 -8.94 -9.56 -26.79
CA GLY A 236 -8.18 -10.39 -25.85
C GLY A 236 -9.06 -11.33 -25.00
N PRO A 237 -8.46 -12.31 -24.31
CA PRO A 237 -9.20 -13.33 -23.56
C PRO A 237 -10.08 -12.75 -22.43
N LEU A 238 -9.57 -11.76 -21.69
CA LEU A 238 -10.31 -11.15 -20.59
C LEU A 238 -11.54 -10.36 -21.07
N PRO A 239 -11.46 -9.44 -22.05
CA PRO A 239 -12.65 -8.79 -22.61
C PRO A 239 -13.74 -9.76 -23.08
N ILE A 240 -13.36 -10.85 -23.76
CA ILE A 240 -14.31 -11.87 -24.23
C ILE A 240 -15.00 -12.53 -23.04
N ARG A 241 -14.25 -12.88 -21.99
CA ARG A 241 -14.84 -13.46 -20.77
C ARG A 241 -15.78 -12.48 -20.06
N LEU A 242 -15.39 -11.22 -19.92
CA LEU A 242 -16.24 -10.20 -19.29
C LEU A 242 -17.54 -9.97 -20.06
N ALA A 243 -17.54 -10.16 -21.38
CA ALA A 243 -18.74 -10.09 -22.20
C ALA A 243 -19.71 -11.26 -21.97
N SER A 244 -19.28 -12.37 -21.37
CA SER A 244 -20.15 -13.49 -21.00
C SER A 244 -20.57 -13.47 -19.53
N LEU A 245 -20.00 -12.60 -18.70
CA LEU A 245 -20.30 -12.54 -17.27
C LEU A 245 -21.45 -11.56 -16.99
N PRO A 246 -22.50 -12.00 -16.25
CA PRO A 246 -23.59 -11.12 -15.90
C PRO A 246 -23.05 -9.98 -15.02
N LYS A 247 -23.52 -8.76 -15.28
CA LYS A 247 -23.28 -7.64 -14.36
C LYS A 247 -24.00 -7.94 -13.05
N ARG A 248 -23.25 -7.88 -11.96
CA ARG A 248 -23.75 -8.03 -10.60
C ARG A 248 -23.37 -6.77 -9.82
N ASP A 249 -24.27 -6.30 -8.97
CA ASP A 249 -23.98 -5.19 -8.06
C ASP A 249 -23.01 -5.64 -6.97
N GLY A 250 -22.19 -4.72 -6.46
CA GLY A 250 -21.16 -5.03 -5.47
C GLY A 250 -19.76 -4.88 -6.05
N ILE A 251 -18.88 -5.82 -5.72
CA ILE A 251 -17.49 -5.84 -6.22
C ILE A 251 -17.28 -7.11 -7.04
N SER A 252 -16.77 -6.98 -8.26
CA SER A 252 -16.44 -8.11 -9.12
C SER A 252 -14.99 -8.01 -9.56
N ALA A 253 -14.18 -9.05 -9.32
CA ALA A 253 -12.83 -9.14 -9.81
C ALA A 253 -12.66 -10.39 -10.66
N VAL A 254 -11.94 -10.27 -11.78
CA VAL A 254 -11.67 -11.37 -12.70
C VAL A 254 -10.19 -11.35 -13.05
N VAL A 255 -9.53 -12.50 -12.94
CA VAL A 255 -8.12 -12.66 -13.28
C VAL A 255 -7.96 -13.80 -14.27
N GLU A 256 -7.41 -13.51 -15.45
CA GLU A 256 -7.01 -14.51 -16.42
C GLU A 256 -5.70 -15.15 -15.98
N MET A 257 -5.72 -16.47 -15.76
CA MET A 257 -4.55 -17.17 -15.27
C MET A 257 -3.56 -17.50 -16.37
N LYS A 258 -3.97 -17.60 -17.65
CA LYS A 258 -3.13 -18.12 -18.75
C LYS A 258 -1.71 -17.57 -18.77
N THR A 259 -1.54 -16.25 -18.63
CA THR A 259 -0.25 -15.57 -18.71
C THR A 259 0.56 -15.65 -17.41
N ILE A 260 -0.11 -15.60 -16.26
CA ILE A 260 0.53 -15.56 -14.93
C ILE A 260 0.64 -16.94 -14.27
N ARG A 261 0.00 -17.96 -14.83
CA ARG A 261 -0.09 -19.32 -14.27
C ARG A 261 1.29 -19.87 -13.89
N PRO A 262 2.35 -19.81 -14.72
CA PRO A 262 3.65 -20.35 -14.32
C PRO A 262 4.23 -19.68 -13.06
N ILE A 263 4.03 -18.36 -12.93
CA ILE A 263 4.49 -17.57 -11.79
C ILE A 263 3.69 -17.94 -10.54
N VAL A 264 2.35 -17.92 -10.64
CA VAL A 264 1.46 -18.21 -9.51
C VAL A 264 1.59 -19.67 -9.08
N SER A 265 1.67 -20.62 -10.01
CA SER A 265 1.90 -22.04 -9.74
C SER A 265 3.26 -22.26 -9.06
N GLY A 266 4.32 -21.59 -9.52
CA GLY A 266 5.64 -21.69 -8.86
C GLY A 266 5.60 -21.22 -7.42
N PHE A 267 4.97 -20.07 -7.16
CA PHE A 267 4.78 -19.55 -5.81
C PHE A 267 3.93 -20.48 -4.95
N ALA A 268 2.80 -20.95 -5.47
CA ALA A 268 1.87 -21.82 -4.74
C ALA A 268 2.50 -23.17 -4.41
N MET A 269 3.27 -23.75 -5.32
CA MET A 269 3.97 -25.02 -5.07
C MET A 269 5.04 -24.85 -3.99
N ASN A 270 5.77 -23.74 -3.99
CA ASN A 270 6.74 -23.42 -2.94
C ASN A 270 6.04 -23.22 -1.59
N ALA A 271 4.94 -22.46 -1.54
CA ALA A 271 4.15 -22.25 -0.32
C ALA A 271 3.57 -23.57 0.21
N ALA A 272 3.12 -24.46 -0.67
CA ALA A 272 2.59 -25.76 -0.31
C ALA A 272 3.62 -26.64 0.41
N THR A 273 4.93 -26.47 0.19
CA THR A 273 5.96 -27.24 0.93
C THR A 273 5.93 -27.01 2.44
N GLN A 274 5.41 -25.87 2.89
CA GLN A 274 5.28 -25.53 4.31
C GLN A 274 4.00 -26.08 4.94
N LEU A 275 3.04 -26.52 4.12
CA LEU A 275 1.80 -27.12 4.60
C LEU A 275 2.03 -28.57 5.01
N PRO A 276 1.22 -29.09 5.96
CA PRO A 276 1.15 -30.53 6.22
C PRO A 276 0.99 -31.32 4.93
N HIS A 277 1.63 -32.50 4.83
CA HIS A 277 1.67 -33.31 3.59
C HIS A 277 0.31 -33.50 2.92
N ARG A 278 -0.76 -33.60 3.71
CA ARG A 278 -2.12 -33.80 3.21
C ARG A 278 -2.76 -32.55 2.58
N LEU A 279 -2.26 -31.36 2.89
CA LEU A 279 -2.72 -30.07 2.34
C LEU A 279 -1.83 -29.57 1.19
N GLN A 280 -0.70 -30.22 0.92
CA GLN A 280 0.20 -29.85 -0.19
C GLN A 280 -0.45 -29.85 -1.58
N PRO A 281 -1.45 -30.70 -1.90
CA PRO A 281 -2.15 -30.66 -3.19
C PRO A 281 -2.78 -29.30 -3.53
N LEU A 282 -3.07 -28.44 -2.54
CA LEU A 282 -3.54 -27.06 -2.77
C LEU A 282 -2.60 -26.27 -3.69
N GLY A 283 -1.30 -26.53 -3.65
CA GLY A 283 -0.31 -25.88 -4.52
C GLY A 283 -0.50 -26.15 -6.01
N GLN A 284 -1.27 -27.18 -6.37
CA GLN A 284 -1.54 -27.57 -7.75
C GLN A 284 -2.69 -26.77 -8.38
N ILE A 285 -3.60 -26.22 -7.56
CA ILE A 285 -4.82 -25.53 -8.02
C ILE A 285 -4.53 -24.46 -9.08
N PRO A 286 -3.55 -23.55 -8.91
CA PRO A 286 -3.27 -22.54 -9.93
C PRO A 286 -2.90 -23.15 -11.29
N GLY A 287 -2.21 -24.30 -11.30
CA GLY A 287 -1.85 -25.02 -12.51
C GLY A 287 -3.04 -25.61 -13.26
N LEU A 288 -4.16 -25.83 -12.57
CA LEU A 288 -5.42 -26.36 -13.10
C LEU A 288 -6.42 -25.26 -13.48
N THR A 289 -6.11 -23.99 -13.16
CA THR A 289 -7.06 -22.87 -13.24
C THR A 289 -6.83 -22.03 -14.51
N ASP A 290 -7.91 -21.74 -15.22
CA ASP A 290 -7.99 -20.88 -16.40
C ASP A 290 -8.25 -19.41 -16.03
N ALA A 291 -9.17 -19.18 -15.10
CA ALA A 291 -9.49 -17.87 -14.57
C ALA A 291 -9.95 -17.96 -13.11
N VAL A 292 -9.77 -16.87 -12.37
CA VAL A 292 -10.27 -16.70 -11.01
C VAL A 292 -11.27 -15.55 -11.02
N LEU A 293 -12.49 -15.81 -10.56
CA LEU A 293 -13.53 -14.81 -10.41
C LEU A 293 -13.84 -14.67 -8.93
N LEU A 294 -13.95 -13.43 -8.49
CA LEU A 294 -14.36 -13.07 -7.15
C LEU A 294 -15.54 -12.12 -7.28
N HIS A 295 -16.64 -12.43 -6.59
CA HIS A 295 -17.75 -11.51 -6.47
C HIS A 295 -18.08 -11.32 -4.99
N VAL A 296 -18.27 -10.06 -4.60
CA VAL A 296 -18.70 -9.68 -3.25
C VAL A 296 -20.02 -8.95 -3.39
N ASP A 297 -21.08 -9.56 -2.88
CA ASP A 297 -22.38 -8.90 -2.78
C ASP A 297 -22.42 -8.06 -1.50
N LEU A 298 -22.84 -6.82 -1.67
CA LEU A 298 -23.02 -5.84 -0.60
C LEU A 298 -24.51 -5.52 -0.41
N LYS A 299 -25.43 -6.35 -0.93
CA LYS A 299 -26.86 -6.21 -0.69
C LYS A 299 -27.30 -7.03 0.53
N GLY A 300 -28.06 -6.38 1.42
CA GLY A 300 -28.62 -7.00 2.63
C GLY A 300 -27.78 -6.77 3.89
N GLU A 301 -28.18 -7.40 4.98
CA GLU A 301 -27.53 -7.27 6.30
C GLU A 301 -26.18 -8.00 6.39
N ALA A 302 -25.89 -8.91 5.45
CA ALA A 302 -24.71 -9.76 5.42
C ALA A 302 -23.91 -9.53 4.11
N VAL A 303 -22.58 -9.64 4.20
CA VAL A 303 -21.71 -9.66 3.01
C VAL A 303 -21.57 -11.10 2.54
N SER A 304 -21.87 -11.35 1.27
CA SER A 304 -21.59 -12.64 0.65
C SER A 304 -20.36 -12.55 -0.25
N LEU A 305 -19.59 -13.63 -0.31
CA LEU A 305 -18.42 -13.74 -1.18
C LEU A 305 -18.52 -15.04 -1.98
N ASP A 306 -18.49 -14.90 -3.29
CA ASP A 306 -18.37 -15.99 -4.25
C ASP A 306 -16.96 -15.99 -4.82
N LEU A 307 -16.18 -17.04 -4.55
CA LEU A 307 -14.90 -17.30 -5.21
C LEU A 307 -15.09 -18.45 -6.21
N THR A 308 -14.97 -18.16 -7.50
CA THR A 308 -15.04 -19.16 -8.56
C THR A 308 -13.67 -19.40 -9.19
N LEU A 309 -13.23 -20.64 -9.16
CA LEU A 309 -12.06 -21.14 -9.87
C LEU A 309 -12.54 -21.82 -11.15
N VAL A 310 -12.23 -21.25 -12.31
CA VAL A 310 -12.59 -21.83 -13.61
C VAL A 310 -11.49 -22.81 -14.01
N GLY A 311 -11.81 -24.09 -14.11
CA GLY A 311 -10.89 -25.11 -14.61
C GLY A 311 -10.50 -24.89 -16.08
N ILE A 312 -9.28 -25.27 -16.45
CA ILE A 312 -8.82 -25.28 -17.85
C ILE A 312 -9.76 -26.10 -18.75
N ASP A 313 -10.26 -27.19 -18.20
CA ASP A 313 -11.30 -28.06 -18.76
C ASP A 313 -12.13 -28.65 -17.61
N GLU A 314 -13.13 -29.47 -17.93
CA GLU A 314 -13.98 -30.12 -16.93
C GLU A 314 -13.20 -31.09 -16.02
N SER A 315 -12.13 -31.72 -16.52
CA SER A 315 -11.31 -32.64 -15.73
C SER A 315 -10.45 -31.88 -14.71
N ALA A 316 -9.92 -30.73 -15.08
CA ALA A 316 -9.22 -29.82 -14.19
C ALA A 316 -10.18 -29.29 -13.11
N ALA A 317 -11.42 -28.95 -13.47
CA ALA A 317 -12.44 -28.53 -12.51
C ALA A 317 -12.80 -29.64 -11.51
N GLU A 318 -12.94 -30.89 -11.97
CA GLU A 318 -13.14 -32.06 -11.09
C GLU A 318 -11.96 -32.26 -10.11
N GLN A 319 -10.73 -32.08 -10.59
CA GLN A 319 -9.54 -32.14 -9.72
C GLN A 319 -9.50 -31.00 -8.70
N ILE A 320 -9.83 -29.76 -9.09
CA ILE A 320 -9.91 -28.61 -8.18
C ILE A 320 -10.94 -28.88 -7.09
N GLU A 321 -12.15 -29.34 -7.46
CA GLU A 321 -13.21 -29.69 -6.52
C GLU A 321 -12.75 -30.76 -5.52
N GLY A 322 -12.11 -31.83 -6.00
CA GLY A 322 -11.56 -32.89 -5.16
C GLY A 322 -10.51 -32.38 -4.17
N ILE A 323 -9.53 -31.60 -4.65
CA ILE A 323 -8.48 -31.02 -3.80
C ILE A 323 -9.10 -30.14 -2.71
N LEU A 324 -10.08 -29.30 -3.05
CA LEU A 324 -10.73 -28.41 -2.08
C LEU A 324 -11.52 -29.20 -1.03
N LYS A 325 -12.31 -30.20 -1.44
CA LYS A 325 -13.08 -31.05 -0.51
C LYS A 325 -12.16 -31.80 0.45
N ASP A 326 -11.12 -32.44 -0.06
CA ASP A 326 -10.16 -33.18 0.74
C ASP A 326 -9.42 -32.26 1.72
N SER A 327 -9.04 -31.07 1.25
CA SER A 327 -8.35 -30.07 2.08
C SER A 327 -9.23 -29.54 3.21
N LEU A 328 -10.53 -29.35 2.97
CA LEU A 328 -11.49 -28.93 4.00
C LEU A 328 -11.68 -30.00 5.08
N ILE A 329 -11.77 -31.27 4.68
CA ILE A 329 -11.86 -32.42 5.61
C ILE A 329 -10.59 -32.53 6.45
N GLU A 330 -9.43 -32.37 5.81
CA GLU A 330 -8.15 -32.43 6.51
C GLU A 330 -7.97 -31.24 7.47
N ALA A 331 -8.33 -30.03 7.05
CA ALA A 331 -8.29 -28.85 7.91
C ALA A 331 -9.18 -29.03 9.16
N GLN A 332 -10.38 -29.59 8.99
CA GLN A 332 -11.25 -29.97 10.11
C GLN A 332 -10.57 -31.00 11.02
N THR A 333 -9.93 -32.02 10.46
CA THR A 333 -9.25 -33.07 11.23
C THR A 333 -8.10 -32.51 12.06
N LEU A 334 -7.29 -31.61 11.48
CA LEU A 334 -6.19 -30.93 12.17
C LEU A 334 -6.70 -30.02 13.28
N ALA A 335 -7.76 -29.25 13.01
CA ALA A 335 -8.39 -28.37 14.00
C ALA A 335 -8.92 -29.18 15.20
N MET A 336 -9.64 -30.28 14.95
CA MET A 336 -10.15 -31.15 16.02
C MET A 336 -9.04 -31.82 16.81
N THR A 337 -7.95 -32.23 16.15
CA THR A 337 -6.77 -32.79 16.81
C THR A 337 -6.11 -31.76 17.74
N SER A 338 -5.97 -30.52 17.28
CA SER A 338 -5.41 -29.43 18.09
C SER A 338 -6.30 -29.10 19.29
N ILE A 339 -7.62 -29.03 19.10
CA ILE A 339 -8.59 -28.84 20.19
C ILE A 339 -8.45 -29.97 21.22
N GLN A 340 -8.36 -31.23 20.77
CA GLN A 340 -8.18 -32.36 21.66
C GLN A 340 -6.89 -32.25 22.49
N GLN A 341 -5.76 -31.94 21.85
CA GLN A 341 -4.47 -31.77 22.54
C GLN A 341 -4.51 -30.65 23.58
N ASN A 342 -5.13 -29.51 23.25
CA ASN A 342 -5.27 -28.39 24.16
C ASN A 342 -6.17 -28.73 25.36
N LEU A 343 -7.24 -29.50 25.12
CA LEU A 343 -8.12 -29.96 26.19
C LEU A 343 -7.42 -30.95 27.12
N GLU A 344 -6.59 -31.84 26.59
CA GLU A 344 -5.80 -32.79 27.39
C GLU A 344 -4.81 -32.10 28.34
N GLN A 345 -4.30 -30.93 27.96
CA GLN A 345 -3.38 -30.12 28.79
C GLN A 345 -4.08 -29.18 29.78
N SER A 346 -5.42 -29.08 29.72
CA SER A 346 -6.19 -28.17 30.57
C SER A 346 -6.60 -28.82 31.89
N ASP A 347 -6.69 -28.03 32.97
CA ASP A 347 -7.18 -28.47 34.29
C ASP A 347 -8.70 -28.75 34.35
N MET A 348 -9.33 -29.04 33.20
CA MET A 348 -10.76 -29.26 33.09
C MET A 348 -11.17 -30.66 33.57
N SER A 349 -12.35 -30.73 34.22
CA SER A 349 -12.97 -32.00 34.56
C SER A 349 -13.28 -32.84 33.31
N PRO A 350 -13.32 -34.18 33.40
CA PRO A 350 -13.61 -35.04 32.25
C PRO A 350 -14.95 -34.71 31.57
N ALA A 351 -15.99 -34.41 32.34
CA ALA A 351 -17.31 -34.05 31.83
C ALA A 351 -17.30 -32.72 31.05
N MET A 352 -16.51 -31.73 31.50
CA MET A 352 -16.37 -30.46 30.77
C MET A 352 -15.61 -30.67 29.45
N ARG A 353 -14.56 -31.50 29.45
CA ARG A 353 -13.82 -31.83 28.22
C ARG A 353 -14.72 -32.48 27.17
N GLU A 354 -15.54 -33.44 27.56
CA GLU A 354 -16.50 -34.11 26.66
C GLU A 354 -17.54 -33.13 26.09
N ALA A 355 -18.04 -32.21 26.91
CA ALA A 355 -18.97 -31.16 26.48
C ALA A 355 -18.32 -30.20 25.47
N VAL A 356 -17.09 -29.75 25.73
CA VAL A 356 -16.35 -28.87 24.81
C VAL A 356 -16.02 -29.58 23.49
N GLN A 357 -15.63 -30.85 23.53
CA GLN A 357 -15.41 -31.66 22.32
C GLN A 357 -16.68 -31.80 21.48
N SER A 358 -17.81 -32.10 22.12
CA SER A 358 -19.11 -32.23 21.42
C SER A 358 -19.57 -30.90 20.82
N TYR A 359 -19.33 -29.79 21.51
CA TYR A 359 -19.57 -28.45 21.00
C TYR A 359 -18.68 -28.15 19.78
N ALA A 360 -17.38 -28.37 19.91
CA ALA A 360 -16.40 -28.14 18.85
C ALA A 360 -16.72 -28.96 17.59
N ALA A 361 -17.07 -30.24 17.74
CA ALA A 361 -17.46 -31.10 16.63
C ALA A 361 -18.70 -30.55 15.90
N ARG A 362 -19.72 -30.09 16.65
CA ARG A 362 -20.93 -29.50 16.06
C ARG A 362 -20.64 -28.22 15.29
N ILE A 363 -19.85 -27.30 15.86
CA ILE A 363 -19.46 -26.05 15.20
C ILE A 363 -18.63 -26.35 13.94
N SER A 364 -17.66 -27.26 14.06
CA SER A 364 -16.81 -27.66 12.95
C SER A 364 -17.61 -28.25 11.78
N ALA A 365 -18.62 -29.09 12.06
CA ALA A 365 -19.51 -29.64 11.03
C ALA A 365 -20.36 -28.54 10.36
N MET A 366 -20.88 -27.59 11.14
CA MET A 366 -21.65 -26.47 10.61
C MET A 366 -20.81 -25.59 9.68
N VAL A 367 -19.57 -25.26 10.07
CA VAL A 367 -18.62 -24.51 9.24
C VAL A 367 -18.29 -25.29 7.97
N LEU A 368 -17.96 -26.58 8.07
CA LEU A 368 -17.61 -27.39 6.89
C LEU A 368 -18.76 -27.44 5.87
N GLN A 369 -20.01 -27.44 6.32
CA GLN A 369 -21.18 -27.41 5.45
C GLN A 369 -21.36 -26.06 4.74
N SER A 370 -20.92 -24.95 5.36
CA SER A 370 -21.08 -23.60 4.81
C SER A 370 -20.00 -23.19 3.80
N VAL A 371 -18.93 -23.98 3.63
CA VAL A 371 -17.82 -23.68 2.69
C VAL A 371 -17.59 -24.80 1.66
N GLN A 372 -18.61 -25.62 1.38
CA GLN A 372 -18.48 -26.68 0.38
C GLN A 372 -18.30 -26.11 -1.04
N PRO A 373 -17.31 -26.59 -1.81
CA PRO A 373 -17.18 -26.20 -3.20
C PRO A 373 -18.32 -26.81 -4.03
N LEU A 374 -18.94 -25.99 -4.88
CA LEU A 374 -19.97 -26.35 -5.83
C LEU A 374 -19.37 -26.30 -7.24
N ARG A 375 -19.39 -27.42 -7.96
CA ARG A 375 -18.94 -27.48 -9.35
C ARG A 375 -20.11 -27.47 -10.32
N ILE A 376 -20.06 -26.58 -11.29
CA ILE A 376 -20.96 -26.55 -12.45
C ILE A 376 -20.08 -26.49 -13.69
N GLU A 377 -20.07 -27.56 -14.50
CA GLU A 377 -19.19 -27.68 -15.66
C GLU A 377 -17.71 -27.46 -15.28
N ARG A 378 -17.13 -26.34 -15.74
CA ARG A 378 -15.75 -25.92 -15.49
C ARG A 378 -15.59 -25.04 -14.25
N ASP A 379 -16.68 -24.54 -13.67
CA ASP A 379 -16.66 -23.55 -12.60
C ASP A 379 -16.74 -24.25 -11.25
N VAL A 380 -15.73 -24.06 -10.40
CA VAL A 380 -15.75 -24.52 -9.00
C VAL A 380 -15.89 -23.30 -8.10
N THR A 381 -17.08 -23.13 -7.51
CA THR A 381 -17.41 -21.98 -6.69
C THR A 381 -17.44 -22.33 -5.21
N ILE A 382 -16.75 -21.53 -4.39
CA ILE A 382 -16.88 -21.52 -2.93
C ILE A 382 -17.69 -20.28 -2.58
N GLN A 383 -18.87 -20.50 -2.04
CA GLN A 383 -19.71 -19.41 -1.54
C GLN A 383 -19.55 -19.33 -0.03
N THR A 384 -19.39 -18.12 0.48
CA THR A 384 -19.43 -17.87 1.92
C THR A 384 -20.48 -16.80 2.19
N GLU A 385 -21.56 -17.21 2.83
CA GLU A 385 -22.54 -16.28 3.40
C GLU A 385 -22.08 -15.94 4.82
N SER A 386 -21.74 -14.67 5.06
CA SER A 386 -21.26 -14.23 6.35
C SER A 386 -22.32 -13.40 7.08
N GLU A 387 -23.12 -14.05 7.93
CA GLU A 387 -23.78 -13.35 9.04
C GLU A 387 -22.77 -12.99 10.17
N LEU A 388 -21.55 -13.55 10.10
CA LEU A 388 -20.46 -13.33 11.06
C LEU A 388 -19.39 -12.40 10.47
N SER A 389 -19.65 -11.10 10.53
CA SER A 389 -18.80 -10.02 9.97
C SER A 389 -17.38 -9.86 10.58
N VAL A 390 -16.77 -10.90 11.14
CA VAL A 390 -15.49 -10.79 11.88
C VAL A 390 -14.52 -11.95 11.62
N ALA A 391 -15.01 -13.18 11.57
CA ALA A 391 -14.13 -14.35 11.53
C ALA A 391 -13.54 -14.65 10.14
N SER A 392 -14.31 -14.43 9.07
CA SER A 392 -13.89 -14.66 7.69
C SER A 392 -13.06 -13.51 7.13
N THR A 393 -13.29 -12.28 7.60
CA THR A 393 -12.38 -11.14 7.41
C THR A 393 -11.01 -11.48 8.00
N GLY A 394 -10.93 -12.04 9.22
CA GLY A 394 -9.66 -12.44 9.84
C GLY A 394 -8.83 -13.50 9.09
N VAL A 395 -9.46 -14.40 8.33
CA VAL A 395 -8.75 -15.45 7.56
C VAL A 395 -8.30 -14.94 6.19
N LEU A 396 -9.14 -14.22 5.45
CA LEU A 396 -8.75 -13.57 4.19
C LEU A 396 -7.75 -12.42 4.41
N VAL A 397 -7.93 -11.65 5.48
CA VAL A 397 -6.98 -10.63 5.94
C VAL A 397 -5.75 -11.31 6.55
N GLY A 398 -5.87 -12.46 7.21
CA GLY A 398 -4.74 -13.26 7.71
C GLY A 398 -3.86 -13.87 6.62
N LEU A 399 -4.42 -14.16 5.43
CA LEU A 399 -3.68 -14.61 4.24
C LEU A 399 -3.17 -13.44 3.36
N LEU A 400 -3.86 -12.30 3.36
CA LEU A 400 -3.43 -11.08 2.67
C LEU A 400 -2.45 -10.22 3.49
N LEU A 401 -2.49 -10.29 4.83
CA LEU A 401 -1.61 -9.56 5.75
C LEU A 401 -0.13 -9.85 5.47
N PRO A 402 0.33 -11.10 5.29
CA PRO A 402 1.72 -11.38 4.92
C PRO A 402 2.11 -10.76 3.58
N ALA A 403 1.23 -10.79 2.57
CA ALA A 403 1.49 -10.25 1.24
C ALA A 403 1.54 -8.71 1.22
N VAL A 404 0.65 -8.05 1.97
CA VAL A 404 0.61 -6.59 2.14
C VAL A 404 1.75 -6.10 3.04
N GLN A 405 2.11 -6.86 4.07
CA GLN A 405 3.26 -6.58 4.92
C GLN A 405 4.58 -6.75 4.16
N ALA A 406 4.71 -7.77 3.30
CA ALA A 406 5.86 -7.93 2.42
C ALA A 406 5.99 -6.77 1.41
N GLY A 407 4.87 -6.31 0.84
CA GLY A 407 4.83 -5.12 -0.03
C GLY A 407 5.21 -3.84 0.71
N ARG A 408 4.71 -3.62 1.93
CA ARG A 408 5.08 -2.47 2.77
C ARG A 408 6.54 -2.50 3.20
N GLN A 409 7.08 -3.67 3.54
CA GLN A 409 8.50 -3.83 3.87
C GLN A 409 9.40 -3.61 2.64
N ALA A 410 8.99 -4.08 1.47
CA ALA A 410 9.69 -3.79 0.21
C ALA A 410 9.69 -2.29 -0.13
N ALA A 411 8.56 -1.59 0.03
CA ALA A 411 8.47 -0.15 -0.17
C ALA A 411 9.36 0.64 0.81
N ARG A 412 9.37 0.26 2.10
CA ARG A 412 10.25 0.85 3.12
C ARG A 412 11.72 0.62 2.79
N ARG A 413 12.10 -0.59 2.33
CA ARG A 413 13.47 -0.88 1.87
C ARG A 413 13.86 -0.01 0.69
N MET A 414 12.99 0.11 -0.33
CA MET A 414 13.25 0.94 -1.51
C MET A 414 13.41 2.43 -1.15
N GLN A 415 12.54 2.97 -0.29
CA GLN A 415 12.64 4.35 0.15
C GLN A 415 13.93 4.59 0.95
N SER A 416 14.33 3.63 1.79
CA SER A 416 15.59 3.73 2.52
C SER A 416 16.82 3.67 1.62
N SER A 417 16.82 2.79 0.62
CA SER A 417 17.86 2.76 -0.41
C SER A 417 17.99 4.10 -1.14
N ASN A 418 16.86 4.75 -1.45
CA ASN A 418 16.86 6.09 -2.04
C ASN A 418 17.41 7.17 -1.10
N ASN A 419 17.11 7.11 0.21
CA ASN A 419 17.69 8.02 1.20
C ASN A 419 19.21 7.88 1.26
N VAL A 420 19.73 6.65 1.33
CA VAL A 420 21.18 6.41 1.27
C VAL A 420 21.75 6.94 -0.05
N LYS A 421 21.05 6.73 -1.18
CA LYS A 421 21.49 7.25 -2.48
C LYS A 421 21.60 8.77 -2.49
N GLN A 422 20.61 9.49 -1.94
CA GLN A 422 20.63 10.95 -1.83
C GLN A 422 21.75 11.44 -0.92
N ILE A 423 22.00 10.78 0.22
CA ILE A 423 23.13 11.09 1.11
C ILE A 423 24.46 10.90 0.38
N MET A 424 24.62 9.79 -0.34
CA MET A 424 25.85 9.52 -1.09
C MET A 424 26.05 10.53 -2.23
N LEU A 425 24.99 10.94 -2.92
CA LEU A 425 25.06 12.01 -3.92
C LEU A 425 25.49 13.34 -3.28
N ALA A 426 24.96 13.69 -2.11
CA ALA A 426 25.37 14.89 -1.38
C ALA A 426 26.84 14.84 -0.96
N ILE A 427 27.34 13.69 -0.49
CA ILE A 427 28.76 13.47 -0.17
C ILE A 427 29.64 13.67 -1.41
N HIS A 428 29.22 13.11 -2.55
CA HIS A 428 29.94 13.28 -3.82
C HIS A 428 29.93 14.73 -4.30
N ASN A 429 28.81 15.44 -4.16
CA ASN A 429 28.72 16.86 -4.49
C ASN A 429 29.61 17.71 -3.58
N HIS A 430 29.66 17.40 -2.28
CA HIS A 430 30.59 18.03 -1.34
C HIS A 430 32.05 17.78 -1.76
N HIS A 431 32.40 16.55 -2.11
CA HIS A 431 33.74 16.24 -2.63
C HIS A 431 34.04 16.98 -3.94
N ALA A 432 33.08 17.09 -4.85
CA ALA A 432 33.26 17.85 -6.09
C ALA A 432 33.52 19.35 -5.82
N ALA A 433 32.85 19.92 -4.81
CA ALA A 433 32.99 21.32 -4.44
C ALA A 433 34.27 21.63 -3.65
N TYR A 434 34.67 20.75 -2.72
CA TYR A 434 35.73 21.01 -1.75
C TYR A 434 36.95 20.08 -1.86
N ASN A 435 36.95 19.13 -2.81
CA ASN A 435 38.00 18.13 -3.03
C ASN A 435 38.29 17.24 -1.81
N GLN A 436 37.28 17.07 -0.95
CA GLN A 436 37.30 16.26 0.26
C GLN A 436 35.89 15.79 0.64
N LEU A 437 35.81 14.63 1.29
CA LEU A 437 34.58 14.19 1.96
C LEU A 437 34.19 15.19 3.07
N PRO A 438 32.91 15.25 3.47
CA PRO A 438 32.55 16.02 4.66
C PRO A 438 33.35 15.51 5.86
N LEU A 439 33.79 16.44 6.72
CA LEU A 439 34.36 16.07 8.01
C LEU A 439 33.29 15.35 8.84
N SER A 440 33.71 14.44 9.72
CA SER A 440 32.80 13.68 10.59
C SER A 440 31.94 14.57 11.49
N ALA A 441 32.40 15.79 11.78
CA ALA A 441 31.62 16.84 12.43
C ALA A 441 32.14 18.24 12.03
N ILE A 442 31.30 19.25 12.25
CA ILE A 442 31.69 20.66 12.31
C ILE A 442 32.23 20.89 13.71
N GLY A 443 33.43 21.47 13.84
CA GLY A 443 34.03 21.79 15.14
C GLY A 443 34.35 23.26 15.31
N ASP A 444 34.69 23.63 16.55
CA ASP A 444 35.24 24.95 16.89
C ASP A 444 36.71 25.09 16.44
N ASP A 445 37.30 26.25 16.73
CA ASP A 445 38.69 26.56 16.40
C ASP A 445 39.69 25.64 17.14
N GLU A 446 39.28 25.07 18.28
CA GLU A 446 40.03 24.09 19.05
C GLU A 446 39.84 22.64 18.54
N GLY A 447 38.95 22.41 17.59
CA GLY A 447 38.65 21.10 17.01
C GLY A 447 37.69 20.24 17.83
N ASN A 448 36.97 20.81 18.79
CA ASN A 448 35.90 20.13 19.50
C ASN A 448 34.67 19.99 18.59
N PRO A 449 34.02 18.82 18.52
CA PRO A 449 32.87 18.61 17.65
C PRO A 449 31.62 19.32 18.18
N LEU A 450 31.05 20.20 17.37
CA LEU A 450 29.84 20.97 17.68
C LEU A 450 28.58 20.36 17.03
N LEU A 451 28.63 20.13 15.71
CA LEU A 451 27.47 19.67 14.91
C LEU A 451 27.85 18.50 14.00
N SER A 452 26.89 17.62 13.71
CA SER A 452 27.07 16.46 12.83
C SER A 452 27.47 16.81 11.40
N TRP A 453 28.18 15.90 10.73
CA TRP A 453 28.37 15.89 9.27
C TRP A 453 27.04 16.01 8.50
N ARG A 454 25.93 15.54 9.07
CA ARG A 454 24.59 15.66 8.48
C ARG A 454 24.16 17.11 8.29
N VAL A 455 24.49 17.99 9.24
CA VAL A 455 24.24 19.44 9.12
C VAL A 455 25.11 20.05 8.01
N LYS A 456 26.37 19.60 7.91
CA LYS A 456 27.29 20.05 6.85
C LYS A 456 26.80 19.71 5.44
N LEU A 457 26.02 18.64 5.28
CA LEU A 457 25.50 18.21 3.99
C LEU A 457 24.19 18.87 3.56
N LEU A 458 23.49 19.60 4.43
CA LEU A 458 22.20 20.24 4.10
C LEU A 458 22.23 21.07 2.80
N PRO A 459 23.27 21.89 2.51
CA PRO A 459 23.36 22.62 1.25
C PRO A 459 23.38 21.73 -0.02
N PHE A 460 23.84 20.48 0.13
CA PHE A 460 23.96 19.50 -0.96
C PHE A 460 22.74 18.58 -1.06
N LEU A 461 21.76 18.76 -0.16
CA LEU A 461 20.49 18.05 -0.08
C LEU A 461 19.30 18.97 -0.41
N ASP A 462 19.55 20.12 -1.04
CA ASP A 462 18.57 21.18 -1.30
C ASP A 462 17.94 21.80 -0.04
N GLU A 463 18.61 21.68 1.12
CA GLU A 463 18.14 22.18 2.43
C GLU A 463 18.94 23.43 2.88
N MET A 464 19.30 24.32 1.94
CA MET A 464 20.07 25.54 2.23
C MET A 464 19.38 26.47 3.23
N GLU A 465 18.05 26.60 3.15
CA GLU A 465 17.28 27.44 4.08
C GLU A 465 17.35 26.93 5.52
N LEU A 466 17.37 25.60 5.71
CA LEU A 466 17.54 24.99 7.02
C LEU A 466 18.98 25.15 7.53
N TYR A 467 19.97 24.98 6.65
CA TYR A 467 21.38 25.17 7.00
C TYR A 467 21.67 26.56 7.57
N GLN A 468 21.10 27.61 6.97
CA GLN A 468 21.30 29.00 7.40
C GLN A 468 20.68 29.33 8.76
N GLN A 469 19.77 28.50 9.26
CA GLN A 469 19.16 28.69 10.57
C GLN A 469 20.05 28.20 11.72
N PHE A 470 21.02 27.31 11.45
CA PHE A 470 21.92 26.80 12.49
C PHE A 470 23.00 27.81 12.87
N HIS A 471 23.30 27.89 14.18
CA HIS A 471 24.49 28.54 14.68
C HIS A 471 25.63 27.52 14.67
N LEU A 472 26.57 27.68 13.72
CA LEU A 472 27.63 26.69 13.47
C LEU A 472 28.77 26.73 14.50
N ASP A 473 28.84 27.80 15.27
CA ASP A 473 29.75 28.08 16.38
C ASP A 473 29.19 27.62 17.74
N GLU A 474 27.97 27.08 17.77
CA GLU A 474 27.33 26.53 18.95
C GLU A 474 27.19 25.00 18.87
N PRO A 475 27.23 24.28 20.01
CA PRO A 475 27.00 22.84 20.03
C PRO A 475 25.57 22.48 19.62
N TRP A 476 25.38 21.24 19.21
CA TRP A 476 24.09 20.68 18.76
C TRP A 476 22.96 20.79 19.79
N ASP A 477 23.31 20.82 21.08
CA ASP A 477 22.40 20.89 22.22
C ASP A 477 22.22 22.32 22.79
N SER A 478 22.67 23.35 22.06
CA SER A 478 22.35 24.73 22.42
C SER A 478 20.84 25.00 22.35
N GLU A 479 20.35 25.96 23.14
CA GLU A 479 18.92 26.33 23.17
C GLU A 479 18.39 26.70 21.77
N HIS A 480 19.22 27.35 20.95
CA HIS A 480 18.90 27.71 19.57
C HIS A 480 18.93 26.50 18.64
N ASN A 481 20.03 25.75 18.60
CA ASN A 481 20.17 24.63 17.66
C ASN A 481 19.18 23.50 17.93
N LEU A 482 18.76 23.28 19.19
CA LEU A 482 17.71 22.31 19.52
C LEU A 482 16.34 22.70 18.93
N GLN A 483 16.04 23.98 18.77
CA GLN A 483 14.79 24.44 18.14
C GLN A 483 14.83 24.18 16.63
N VAL A 484 15.96 24.46 16.00
CA VAL A 484 16.16 24.22 14.56
C VAL A 484 16.17 22.72 14.25
N ALA A 485 16.80 21.91 15.11
CA ALA A 485 16.91 20.46 14.96
C ALA A 485 15.57 19.70 15.00
N GLN A 486 14.45 20.35 15.36
CA GLN A 486 13.12 19.78 15.23
C GLN A 486 12.70 19.59 13.77
N GLN A 487 13.31 20.32 12.84
CA GLN A 487 13.08 20.25 11.40
C GLN A 487 14.01 19.22 10.75
N ILE A 488 13.82 17.93 11.05
CA ILE A 488 14.62 16.87 10.43
C ILE A 488 14.32 16.77 8.92
N PRO A 489 15.35 16.78 8.05
CA PRO A 489 15.15 16.53 6.62
C PRO A 489 14.61 15.13 6.34
N ALA A 490 13.72 15.01 5.34
CA ALA A 490 13.09 13.73 4.98
C ALA A 490 14.11 12.62 4.64
N VAL A 491 15.27 12.98 4.10
CA VAL A 491 16.35 12.04 3.77
C VAL A 491 16.97 11.37 5.02
N TYR A 492 16.89 12.02 6.19
CA TYR A 492 17.41 11.50 7.45
C TYR A 492 16.35 10.80 8.32
N GLU A 493 15.09 10.80 7.90
CA GLU A 493 14.02 10.12 8.64
C GLU A 493 14.17 8.59 8.61
N SER A 494 14.05 7.97 9.78
CA SER A 494 14.16 6.51 9.94
C SER A 494 12.85 5.81 9.55
N ILE A 495 12.59 5.71 8.25
CA ILE A 495 11.32 5.21 7.70
C ILE A 495 10.99 3.83 8.23
N GLY A 496 9.82 3.69 8.85
CA GLY A 496 9.28 2.38 9.25
C GLY A 496 9.95 1.72 10.45
N LEU A 497 10.78 2.45 11.20
CA LEU A 497 11.32 2.05 12.50
C LEU A 497 10.75 2.97 13.59
N GLN A 498 10.64 2.45 14.80
CA GLN A 498 10.31 3.23 15.99
C GLN A 498 11.61 3.79 16.55
N VAL A 499 11.86 5.07 16.32
CA VAL A 499 13.01 5.81 16.88
C VAL A 499 12.51 7.02 17.64
N GLN A 500 13.32 7.53 18.57
CA GLN A 500 12.99 8.77 19.27
C GLN A 500 12.88 9.94 18.26
N PRO A 501 11.95 10.89 18.47
CA PRO A 501 11.83 12.06 17.59
C PRO A 501 13.17 12.77 17.39
N GLY A 502 13.47 13.17 16.15
CA GLY A 502 14.75 13.79 15.79
C GLY A 502 15.94 12.82 15.73
N HIS A 503 15.74 11.51 15.86
CA HIS A 503 16.81 10.53 15.72
C HIS A 503 16.85 9.88 14.34
N THR A 504 18.06 9.50 13.91
CA THR A 504 18.32 8.90 12.61
C THR A 504 19.19 7.64 12.74
N ILE A 505 18.92 6.67 11.87
CA ILE A 505 19.73 5.46 11.71
C ILE A 505 20.82 5.61 10.64
N TYR A 506 20.80 6.67 9.83
CA TYR A 506 21.79 6.84 8.75
C TYR A 506 23.07 7.39 9.34
N GLN A 507 24.08 6.54 9.53
CA GLN A 507 25.32 6.88 10.25
C GLN A 507 26.54 6.71 9.38
N ALA A 508 27.53 7.57 9.62
CA ALA A 508 28.82 7.50 8.94
C ALA A 508 29.71 6.42 9.57
N VAL A 509 30.49 5.73 8.74
CA VAL A 509 31.60 4.91 9.21
C VAL A 509 32.79 5.83 9.48
N VAL A 510 33.19 5.95 10.74
CA VAL A 510 34.27 6.86 11.16
C VAL A 510 35.31 6.10 11.98
N GLY A 511 36.58 6.22 11.61
CA GLY A 511 37.70 5.64 12.36
C GLY A 511 39.07 5.92 11.73
N GLU A 512 40.14 5.61 12.46
CA GLU A 512 41.51 5.85 11.95
C GLU A 512 41.76 5.10 10.64
N ASP A 513 41.37 3.82 10.56
CA ASP A 513 41.64 2.94 9.40
C ASP A 513 40.38 2.54 8.60
N ILE A 514 39.19 2.98 9.04
CA ILE A 514 37.90 2.66 8.41
C ILE A 514 37.17 3.93 7.95
N GLY A 515 36.37 3.81 6.88
CA GLY A 515 35.50 4.88 6.38
C GLY A 515 36.17 6.26 6.33
N MET A 516 35.56 7.25 7.01
CA MET A 516 36.08 8.62 7.16
C MET A 516 36.97 8.76 8.40
N ARG A 517 37.98 9.63 8.33
CA ARG A 517 38.83 9.94 9.48
C ARG A 517 38.08 10.81 10.51
N PRO A 518 38.25 10.57 11.83
CA PRO A 518 37.66 11.42 12.86
C PRO A 518 38.27 12.83 12.81
N MET A 519 37.43 13.84 12.63
CA MET A 519 37.81 15.27 12.65
C MET A 519 38.99 15.64 11.75
N GLN A 520 39.21 14.88 10.66
CA GLN A 520 40.31 15.07 9.74
C GLN A 520 39.85 14.92 8.29
N GLU A 521 40.57 15.58 7.38
CA GLU A 521 40.29 15.48 5.96
C GLU A 521 40.41 14.03 5.47
N THR A 522 39.39 13.60 4.72
CA THR A 522 39.39 12.32 4.01
C THR A 522 39.08 12.58 2.55
N ARG A 523 39.90 12.04 1.64
CA ARG A 523 39.76 12.23 0.18
C ARG A 523 39.52 10.89 -0.49
N PHE A 524 38.91 10.90 -1.68
CA PHE A 524 38.70 9.66 -2.45
C PHE A 524 39.99 8.88 -2.73
N ARG A 525 41.12 9.59 -2.92
CA ARG A 525 42.45 8.96 -3.12
C ARG A 525 42.95 8.16 -1.91
N ASP A 526 42.39 8.41 -0.73
CA ASP A 526 42.82 7.76 0.51
C ASP A 526 42.27 6.32 0.59
N PHE A 527 41.27 5.97 -0.23
CA PHE A 527 40.66 4.64 -0.33
C PHE A 527 41.47 3.72 -1.24
N LEU A 528 42.56 3.15 -0.70
CA LEU A 528 43.46 2.25 -1.43
C LEU A 528 42.82 0.90 -1.79
N ASP A 529 41.76 0.51 -1.08
CA ASP A 529 40.99 -0.73 -1.34
C ASP A 529 39.96 -0.57 -2.48
N GLY A 530 39.79 0.67 -2.96
CA GLY A 530 38.84 1.04 -3.99
C GLY A 530 37.51 1.54 -3.41
N LEU A 531 36.99 2.62 -3.99
CA LEU A 531 35.76 3.27 -3.55
C LEU A 531 34.53 2.35 -3.61
N SER A 532 34.48 1.41 -4.56
CA SER A 532 33.40 0.43 -4.68
C SER A 532 33.41 -0.66 -3.60
N ASN A 533 34.50 -0.73 -2.82
CA ASN A 533 34.75 -1.76 -1.80
C ASN A 533 34.83 -1.18 -0.39
N SER A 534 34.66 0.12 -0.21
CA SER A 534 34.69 0.77 1.11
C SER A 534 33.36 1.44 1.44
N ILE A 535 32.79 1.10 2.58
CA ILE A 535 31.55 1.67 3.10
C ILE A 535 31.83 3.04 3.72
N LEU A 536 31.00 4.05 3.39
CA LEU A 536 31.04 5.38 3.98
C LEU A 536 29.87 5.65 4.93
N VAL A 537 28.68 5.18 4.57
CA VAL A 537 27.44 5.39 5.32
C VAL A 537 26.72 4.05 5.44
N LEU A 538 26.07 3.82 6.57
CA LEU A 538 25.28 2.62 6.81
C LEU A 538 23.97 2.96 7.53
N GLU A 539 23.05 2.02 7.50
CA GLU A 539 21.86 2.01 8.36
C GLU A 539 22.20 1.24 9.65
N ALA A 540 22.20 1.96 10.77
CA ALA A 540 22.33 1.37 12.10
C ALA A 540 21.01 0.78 12.59
N ASP A 541 21.07 -0.11 13.58
CA ASP A 541 19.87 -0.61 14.25
C ASP A 541 19.18 0.54 15.02
N ALA A 542 17.87 0.39 15.27
CA ALA A 542 17.06 1.44 15.90
C ALA A 542 17.55 1.84 17.30
N ASP A 543 18.11 0.88 18.04
CA ASP A 543 18.67 1.10 19.39
C ASP A 543 19.97 1.93 19.36
N GLU A 544 20.66 1.95 18.21
CA GLU A 544 21.86 2.75 17.98
C GLU A 544 21.55 4.11 17.34
N ALA A 545 20.27 4.42 17.10
CA ALA A 545 19.87 5.68 16.47
C ALA A 545 20.38 6.89 17.28
N VAL A 546 20.90 7.89 16.56
CA VAL A 546 21.50 9.10 17.14
C VAL A 546 20.66 10.33 16.81
N PHE A 547 20.69 11.34 17.66
CA PHE A 547 20.07 12.62 17.33
C PHE A 547 20.76 13.22 16.10
N TRP A 548 20.00 13.61 15.08
CA TRP A 548 20.57 13.81 13.74
C TRP A 548 21.60 14.96 13.65
N THR A 549 21.52 15.95 14.53
CA THR A 549 22.50 17.05 14.60
C THR A 549 23.65 16.77 15.56
N GLN A 550 23.56 15.73 16.40
CA GLN A 550 24.62 15.36 17.33
C GLN A 550 25.83 14.82 16.54
N PRO A 551 27.06 15.28 16.83
CA PRO A 551 28.27 14.79 16.17
C PRO A 551 28.69 13.43 16.73
N LYS A 552 27.81 12.44 16.58
CA LYS A 552 27.97 11.07 17.01
C LYS A 552 27.50 10.15 15.89
N ASP A 553 28.24 9.06 15.72
CA ASP A 553 27.92 7.93 14.85
C ASP A 553 28.30 6.63 15.58
N ILE A 554 27.96 5.49 14.97
CA ILE A 554 28.21 4.16 15.53
C ILE A 554 29.71 3.90 15.64
N THR A 555 30.14 3.40 16.80
CA THR A 555 31.52 2.98 17.02
C THR A 555 31.65 1.52 16.59
N ILE A 556 32.46 1.25 15.56
CA ILE A 556 32.63 -0.11 15.04
C ILE A 556 33.83 -0.79 15.70
N ASP A 557 33.58 -1.88 16.42
CA ASP A 557 34.61 -2.80 16.87
C ASP A 557 34.94 -3.80 15.75
N LEU A 558 36.16 -3.76 15.23
CA LEU A 558 36.58 -4.66 14.14
C LEU A 558 36.60 -6.14 14.53
N ASN A 559 36.61 -6.47 15.83
CA ASN A 559 36.49 -7.86 16.30
C ASN A 559 35.04 -8.35 16.30
N ASN A 560 34.08 -7.43 16.32
CA ASN A 560 32.65 -7.71 16.19
C ASN A 560 31.96 -6.63 15.33
N PRO A 561 32.25 -6.60 14.01
CA PRO A 561 31.95 -5.44 13.17
C PRO A 561 30.46 -5.26 12.86
N LEU A 562 29.62 -6.26 13.14
CA LEU A 562 28.16 -6.22 12.96
C LEU A 562 27.41 -5.80 14.23
N ASN A 563 28.11 -5.47 15.33
CA ASN A 563 27.46 -5.05 16.56
C ASN A 563 26.64 -3.76 16.34
N GLY A 564 25.33 -3.82 16.65
CA GLY A 564 24.41 -2.70 16.42
C GLY A 564 23.95 -2.53 14.96
N LEU A 565 24.16 -3.55 14.13
CA LEU A 565 23.81 -3.60 12.71
C LEU A 565 23.04 -4.90 12.39
N GLY A 566 22.38 -4.93 11.23
CA GLY A 566 21.72 -6.15 10.71
C GLY A 566 20.20 -6.13 10.77
N HIS A 567 19.62 -5.40 11.71
CA HIS A 567 18.18 -5.43 12.00
C HIS A 567 17.44 -4.16 11.59
N ALA A 568 18.14 -3.17 11.00
CA ALA A 568 17.54 -1.95 10.47
C ALA A 568 16.42 -2.21 9.44
N ARG A 569 16.53 -3.31 8.67
CA ARG A 569 15.52 -3.74 7.68
C ARG A 569 15.31 -5.26 7.76
N THR A 570 14.18 -5.72 7.23
CA THR A 570 13.92 -7.16 7.11
C THR A 570 14.97 -7.83 6.22
N GLY A 571 15.77 -8.72 6.82
CA GLY A 571 16.82 -9.52 6.17
C GLY A 571 18.17 -8.82 6.00
N GLY A 572 18.36 -7.63 6.57
CA GLY A 572 19.62 -6.88 6.42
C GLY A 572 19.50 -5.37 6.54
N PHE A 573 20.40 -4.64 5.88
CA PHE A 573 20.51 -3.18 5.97
C PHE A 573 21.19 -2.60 4.72
N HIS A 574 20.95 -1.32 4.41
CA HIS A 574 21.65 -0.67 3.30
C HIS A 574 22.96 -0.03 3.73
N VAL A 575 23.93 -0.04 2.81
CA VAL A 575 25.20 0.66 2.92
C VAL A 575 25.44 1.52 1.68
N GLY A 576 26.01 2.69 1.90
CA GLY A 576 26.53 3.59 0.87
C GLY A 576 28.02 3.38 0.68
N MET A 577 28.41 2.96 -0.52
CA MET A 577 29.79 2.71 -0.91
C MET A 577 30.49 4.02 -1.30
N GLY A 578 31.81 4.08 -1.20
CA GLY A 578 32.62 5.26 -1.56
C GLY A 578 32.41 5.77 -2.99
N ASP A 579 32.04 4.90 -3.93
CA ASP A 579 31.75 5.25 -5.33
C ASP A 579 30.31 5.79 -5.54
N GLY A 580 29.50 5.83 -4.48
CA GLY A 580 28.12 6.27 -4.50
C GLY A 580 27.11 5.17 -4.83
N ALA A 581 27.54 3.92 -4.98
CA ALA A 581 26.62 2.78 -5.06
C ALA A 581 25.93 2.53 -3.72
N VAL A 582 24.69 2.05 -3.76
CA VAL A 582 23.96 1.58 -2.58
C VAL A 582 23.84 0.08 -2.67
N LYS A 583 24.24 -0.63 -1.62
CA LYS A 583 24.16 -2.09 -1.55
C LYS A 583 23.31 -2.52 -0.36
N PHE A 584 22.56 -3.60 -0.52
CA PHE A 584 21.87 -4.25 0.58
C PHE A 584 22.76 -5.36 1.14
N ILE A 585 23.14 -5.26 2.41
CA ILE A 585 23.96 -6.24 3.11
C ILE A 585 23.02 -7.13 3.92
N THR A 586 23.16 -8.44 3.75
CA THR A 586 22.34 -9.40 4.49
C THR A 586 22.81 -9.50 5.94
N GLU A 587 21.89 -9.76 6.87
CA GLU A 587 22.22 -10.00 8.29
C GLU A 587 23.15 -11.21 8.50
N ASN A 588 23.24 -12.08 7.49
CA ASN A 588 24.07 -13.30 7.49
C ASN A 588 25.41 -13.13 6.79
N ILE A 589 25.84 -11.89 6.47
CA ILE A 589 27.15 -11.64 5.86
C ILE A 589 28.27 -12.17 6.77
N ASP A 590 29.31 -12.77 6.19
CA ASP A 590 30.50 -13.17 6.93
C ASP A 590 31.13 -11.94 7.61
N PRO A 591 31.29 -11.93 8.96
CA PRO A 591 31.89 -10.82 9.68
C PRO A 591 33.29 -10.46 9.18
N GLN A 592 34.06 -11.45 8.69
CA GLN A 592 35.38 -11.17 8.12
C GLN A 592 35.26 -10.41 6.80
N LEU A 593 34.33 -10.80 5.92
CA LEU A 593 34.06 -10.08 4.68
C LEU A 593 33.55 -8.66 4.95
N PHE A 594 32.62 -8.50 5.90
CA PHE A 594 32.09 -7.19 6.26
C PHE A 594 33.19 -6.27 6.83
N ARG A 595 34.12 -6.82 7.64
CA ARG A 595 35.30 -6.09 8.12
C ARG A 595 36.13 -5.51 6.97
N LYS A 596 36.33 -6.25 5.88
CA LYS A 596 37.08 -5.76 4.70
C LYS A 596 36.37 -4.59 4.02
N LEU A 597 35.03 -4.61 4.00
CA LEU A 597 34.24 -3.54 3.42
C LEU A 597 34.31 -2.23 4.23
N LEU A 598 34.73 -2.29 5.49
CA LEU A 598 34.89 -1.11 6.33
C LEU A 598 36.26 -0.45 6.16
N THR A 599 37.30 -1.21 5.79
CA THR A 599 38.66 -0.69 5.70
C THR A 599 38.83 0.24 4.51
N ARG A 600 39.64 1.28 4.71
CA ARG A 600 40.01 2.23 3.67
C ARG A 600 41.31 1.80 2.95
N ALA A 601 42.18 1.05 3.63
CA ALA A 601 43.53 0.72 3.14
C ALA A 601 44.06 -0.67 3.61
N GLY A 602 43.19 -1.67 3.76
CA GLY A 602 43.52 -3.04 4.15
C GLY A 602 44.32 -3.84 3.12
N LYS A 603 44.30 -3.46 1.84
CA LYS A 603 44.92 -4.13 0.67
C LYS A 603 44.41 -5.55 0.40
N GLU A 604 43.16 -5.82 0.70
CA GLU A 604 42.57 -7.15 0.59
C GLU A 604 41.63 -7.25 -0.64
N PRO A 605 41.66 -8.35 -1.41
CA PRO A 605 40.70 -8.56 -2.48
C PRO A 605 39.31 -8.83 -1.89
N VAL A 606 38.31 -8.08 -2.37
CA VAL A 606 36.92 -8.21 -1.95
C VAL A 606 36.09 -8.56 -3.19
N ASP A 607 35.75 -9.84 -3.34
CA ASP A 607 34.69 -10.27 -4.26
C ASP A 607 33.38 -10.34 -3.47
N ILE A 608 32.46 -9.44 -3.78
CA ILE A 608 31.13 -9.40 -3.21
C ILE A 608 30.25 -10.28 -4.12
N PRO A 609 29.69 -11.41 -3.63
CA PRO A 609 28.82 -12.26 -4.44
C PRO A 609 27.52 -11.57 -4.86
#